data_AF-A0A101NK93-F1
#
_entry.id   AF-A0A101NK93-F1
#
_cell.length_a   1.000
_cell.length_b   1.000
_cell.length_c   1.000
_cell.angle_alpha   90.00
_cell.angle_beta   90.00
_cell.angle_gamma   90.00
#
_symmetry.space_group_name_H-M   'P 1'
#
loop_
_entity.id
_entity.type
_entity.pdbx_description
1 polymer ?
#
loop_
_entity_poly.entity_id
_entity_poly.type
_entity_poly.pdbx_seq_one_letter_code
_entity_poly.pdbx_strand_id
1 'polypeptide(L)' 'MRRKMPADLYPTEDKPGLRVRGGTKYSSSQGDYVCGGCGAEDHANGDNNVKALVQDYADNHGPAHRGGRQ' A
#
# COMPACT_ATOMS: atom_id res chain seq x y z
N MET A 1 -18.13 10.79 20.34
CA MET A 1 -18.24 9.80 19.24
C MET A 1 -16.86 9.21 18.99
N ARG A 2 -16.61 7.94 19.35
CA ARG A 2 -15.34 7.26 19.01
C ARG A 2 -15.39 6.94 17.52
N ARG A 3 -14.48 7.51 16.72
CA ARG A 3 -14.32 7.08 15.33
C ARG A 3 -14.02 5.59 15.36
N LYS A 4 -14.93 4.78 14.83
CA LYS A 4 -14.71 3.35 14.60
C LYS A 4 -13.52 3.30 13.64
N MET A 5 -12.35 2.94 14.15
CA MET A 5 -11.15 2.80 13.31
C MET A 5 -11.53 1.83 12.19
N PRO A 6 -11.34 2.18 10.91
CA PRO A 6 -11.64 1.26 9.81
C PRO A 6 -10.96 -0.07 10.11
N ALA A 7 -11.77 -1.13 10.17
CA ALA A 7 -11.38 -2.42 10.72
C ALA A 7 -10.32 -3.13 9.87
N ASP A 8 -10.11 -2.66 8.64
CA ASP A 8 -9.10 -3.16 7.75
C ASP A 8 -8.73 -2.03 6.77
N LEU A 9 -7.48 -1.56 6.83
CA LEU A 9 -6.92 -0.55 5.91
C LEU A 9 -6.03 -1.22 4.87
N TYR A 10 -6.08 -2.55 4.73
CA TYR A 10 -5.31 -3.21 3.71
C TYR A 10 -5.91 -2.86 2.35
N PRO A 11 -5.07 -2.48 1.38
CA PRO A 11 -5.52 -2.29 0.02
C PRO A 11 -6.15 -3.59 -0.51
N THR A 12 -7.24 -3.46 -1.23
CA THR A 12 -7.92 -4.58 -1.91
C THR A 12 -8.25 -4.17 -3.34
N GLU A 13 -8.71 -5.10 -4.18
CA GLU A 13 -9.13 -4.75 -5.55
C GLU A 13 -10.32 -3.77 -5.57
N ASP A 14 -11.24 -3.90 -4.61
CA ASP A 14 -12.37 -2.98 -4.39
C ASP A 14 -11.88 -1.59 -3.93
N LYS A 15 -10.88 -1.56 -3.05
CA LYS A 15 -10.27 -0.34 -2.50
C LYS A 15 -8.76 -0.36 -2.74
N PRO A 16 -8.33 -0.14 -3.98
CA PRO A 16 -6.91 -0.18 -4.32
C PRO A 16 -6.18 1.00 -3.72
N GLY A 17 -4.88 0.86 -3.55
CA GLY A 17 -4.03 1.91 -3.00
C GLY A 17 -2.76 1.34 -2.40
N LEU A 18 -2.00 2.25 -1.76
CA LEU A 18 -0.79 1.94 -1.02
C LEU A 18 -1.03 2.23 0.46
N ARG A 19 -0.68 1.27 1.31
CA ARG A 19 -0.69 1.39 2.76
C ARG A 19 0.74 1.27 3.25
N VAL A 20 1.16 2.21 4.09
CA VAL A 20 2.44 2.15 4.79
C VAL A 20 2.20 2.29 6.28
N ARG A 21 2.75 1.37 7.05
CA ARG A 21 2.75 1.39 8.51
C ARG A 21 4.18 1.52 9.01
N GLY A 22 4.47 2.66 9.64
CA GLY A 22 5.75 2.87 10.29
C GLY A 22 5.99 1.86 11.41
N GLY A 23 7.20 1.32 11.44
CA GLY A 23 7.70 0.50 12.53
C GLY A 23 7.91 1.30 13.81
N THR A 24 8.25 0.58 14.86
CA THR A 24 8.66 1.14 16.15
C THR A 24 10.02 0.57 16.52
N LYS A 25 10.61 0.95 17.65
CA LYS A 25 11.82 0.30 18.16
C LYS A 25 11.70 -1.21 18.40
N TYR A 26 10.48 -1.76 18.40
CA TYR A 26 10.21 -3.18 18.65
C TYR A 26 9.50 -3.87 17.47
N SER A 27 9.27 -3.17 16.36
CA SER A 27 8.53 -3.71 15.21
C SER A 27 9.05 -3.12 13.91
N SER A 28 9.22 -3.95 12.88
CA SER A 28 9.56 -3.48 11.54
C SER A 28 8.43 -2.64 10.94
N SER A 29 8.78 -1.73 10.03
CA SER A 29 7.80 -1.12 9.13
C SER A 29 7.18 -2.17 8.22
N GLN A 30 5.94 -1.91 7.80
CA GLN A 30 5.19 -2.73 6.86
C GLN A 30 4.64 -1.86 5.74
N GLY A 31 4.52 -2.42 4.55
CA GLY A 31 3.89 -1.78 3.41
C GLY A 31 3.16 -2.80 2.57
N ASP A 32 2.03 -2.41 2.02
CA ASP A 32 1.24 -3.25 1.11
C ASP A 32 0.63 -2.33 0.05
N TYR A 33 0.50 -2.81 -1.19
CA TYR A 33 -0.31 -2.14 -2.18
C TYR A 33 -1.18 -3.10 -2.97
N VAL A 34 -2.26 -2.56 -3.52
CA VAL A 34 -3.01 -3.15 -4.63
C VAL A 34 -3.18 -2.06 -5.67
N CYS A 35 -2.76 -2.35 -6.90
CA CYS A 35 -2.85 -1.44 -8.03
C CYS A 35 -4.24 -1.52 -8.65
N GLY A 36 -4.98 -0.41 -8.58
CA GLY A 36 -6.35 -0.35 -9.11
C GLY A 36 -6.48 -0.43 -10.63
N GLY A 37 -5.38 -0.28 -11.38
CA GLY A 37 -5.38 -0.31 -12.85
C GLY A 37 -4.97 -1.64 -13.47
N CYS A 38 -4.15 -2.44 -12.79
CA CYS A 38 -3.69 -3.75 -13.31
C CYS A 38 -3.92 -4.93 -12.36
N GLY A 39 -4.40 -4.69 -11.13
CA GLY A 39 -4.61 -5.73 -10.12
C GLY A 39 -3.32 -6.23 -9.45
N ALA A 40 -2.15 -5.69 -9.80
CA ALA A 40 -0.89 -6.08 -9.16
C ALA A 40 -0.90 -5.74 -7.67
N GLU A 41 -0.35 -6.62 -6.85
CA GLU A 41 -0.22 -6.45 -5.40
C GLU A 41 1.15 -6.90 -4.92
N ASP A 42 1.67 -6.23 -3.88
CA ASP A 42 2.92 -6.62 -3.22
C ASP A 42 2.90 -6.22 -1.74
N HIS A 43 3.74 -6.88 -0.94
CA HIS A 43 3.82 -6.73 0.50
C HIS A 43 5.29 -6.72 0.96
N ALA A 44 5.66 -5.75 1.78
CA ALA A 44 7.02 -5.57 2.27
C ALA A 44 7.08 -5.43 3.79
N ASN A 45 8.13 -6.03 4.38
CA ASN A 45 8.47 -5.90 5.79
C ASN A 45 9.91 -5.38 5.94
N GLY A 46 10.10 -4.40 6.82
CA GLY A 46 11.39 -3.75 7.08
C GLY A 46 11.55 -2.44 6.30
N ASP A 47 12.22 -1.45 6.89
CA ASP A 47 12.22 -0.07 6.39
C ASP A 47 12.74 0.07 4.96
N ASN A 48 13.81 -0.66 4.61
CA ASN A 48 14.39 -0.61 3.27
C ASN A 48 13.47 -1.27 2.23
N ASN A 49 12.83 -2.39 2.58
CA ASN A 49 11.90 -3.07 1.68
C ASN A 49 10.64 -2.24 1.50
N VAL A 50 10.13 -1.61 2.56
CA VAL A 50 8.99 -0.70 2.48
C VAL A 50 9.31 0.50 1.60
N LYS A 51 10.51 1.09 1.72
CA LYS A 51 10.94 2.15 0.80
C LYS A 51 10.98 1.69 -0.65
N ALA A 52 11.53 0.50 -0.92
CA ALA A 52 11.56 -0.07 -2.26
C ALA A 52 10.15 -0.31 -2.82
N LEU A 53 9.24 -0.84 -2.00
CA LEU A 53 7.84 -1.06 -2.36
C LEU A 53 7.11 0.25 -2.67
N VAL A 54 7.34 1.32 -1.89
CA VAL A 54 6.74 2.63 -2.16
C VAL A 54 7.26 3.19 -3.49
N GLN A 55 8.56 3.02 -3.76
CA GLN A 55 9.18 3.49 -4.99
C GLN A 55 8.63 2.73 -6.20
N ASP A 56 8.61 1.39 -6.14
CA ASP A 56 8.00 0.55 -7.17
C ASP A 56 6.53 0.92 -7.43
N TYR A 57 5.73 1.07 -6.36
CA TYR A 57 4.34 1.46 -6.51
C TYR A 57 4.18 2.81 -7.20
N ALA A 58 5.07 3.76 -6.92
CA ALA A 58 5.06 5.08 -7.56
C ALA A 58 5.49 5.03 -9.03
N ASP A 59 6.53 4.25 -9.35
CA ASP A 59 7.12 4.18 -10.70
C ASP A 59 6.31 3.31 -11.65
N ASN A 60 5.81 2.16 -11.18
CA ASN A 60 5.21 1.11 -12.01
C ASN A 60 3.71 0.91 -11.79
N HIS A 61 3.14 1.49 -10.72
CA HIS A 61 1.75 1.23 -10.35
C HIS A 61 0.97 2.52 -10.06
N GLY A 62 0.56 2.76 -8.81
CA GLY A 62 -0.34 3.82 -8.35
C GLY A 62 -0.66 4.94 -9.36
N PRO A 63 0.13 6.02 -9.42
CA PRO A 63 -0.08 7.12 -10.35
C PRO A 63 0.09 6.74 -11.83
N ALA A 64 1.04 5.86 -12.16
CA ALA A 64 1.26 5.38 -13.52
C ALA A 64 0.02 4.66 -14.11
N HIS A 65 -0.74 3.98 -13.26
CA HIS A 65 -1.93 3.20 -13.62
C HIS A 65 -3.25 3.84 -13.17
N ARG A 66 -3.24 5.02 -12.53
CA ARG A 66 -4.43 5.69 -11.96
C ARG A 66 -5.47 6.10 -13.01
N GLY A 67 -5.16 6.00 -14.30
CA GLY A 67 -6.07 6.24 -15.43
C GLY A 67 -6.66 4.98 -16.08
N GLY A 68 -6.39 3.77 -15.56
CA GLY A 68 -6.82 2.50 -16.16
C GLY A 68 -8.25 2.05 -15.83
N ARG A 69 -8.99 2.80 -15.04
CA ARG A 69 -10.44 2.58 -14.82
C ARG A 69 -11.22 3.56 -15.71
N GLN A 70 -11.46 3.17 -16.95
CA GLN A 70 -12.54 3.68 -17.80
C GLN A 70 -13.55 2.57 -17.97
#